data_AF-A0A1V5SR95-F1
#
_entry.id   AF-A0A1V5SR95-F1
#
_cell.length_a   1.000
_cell.length_b   1.000
_cell.length_c   1.000
_cell.angle_alpha   90.00
_cell.angle_beta   90.00
_cell.angle_gamma   90.00
#
_symmetry.space_group_name_H-M   'P 1'
#
loop_
_entity.id
_entity.type
_entity.pdbx_description
1 polymer ?
#
loop_
_entity_poly.entity_id
_entity_poly.type
_entity_poly.pdbx_seq_one_letter_code
_entity_poly.pdbx_strand_id
1 'polypeptide(L)'
;MLKTFEEHLKNVAAVDNGDFHDRLRERIGKKAAPVLEKRLKDMILLTPHLLLRIYRYGTDPETPQAAKTLAESALIYFYHPKDFIPDGGRRLFGYLDDAYYIALLYERILRSLIRSRFAIPEFDKNYLKQIKLVRRGVKLAIPGEAPVIEETINSIRTEEETGRCPIPGAEGKGI
;
A
#
# COMPACT_ATOMS: atom_id res chain seq x y z
N MET A 1 -6.86 2.64 18.41
CA MET A 1 -7.06 1.82 17.20
C MET A 1 -5.73 1.47 16.51
N LEU A 2 -4.97 2.40 15.91
CA LEU A 2 -3.70 2.05 15.25
C LEU A 2 -2.65 1.43 16.19
N LYS A 3 -2.53 1.93 17.42
CA LYS A 3 -1.66 1.34 18.46
C LYS A 3 -2.03 -0.12 18.76
N THR A 4 -3.33 -0.39 18.87
CA THR A 4 -3.86 -1.74 19.08
C THR A 4 -3.57 -2.67 17.90
N PHE A 5 -3.67 -2.16 16.67
CA PHE A 5 -3.30 -2.91 15.47
C PHE A 5 -1.80 -3.22 15.41
N GLU A 6 -0.96 -2.25 15.78
CA GLU A 6 0.50 -2.47 15.88
C GLU A 6 0.85 -3.53 16.93
N GLU A 7 0.25 -3.45 18.12
CA GLU A 7 0.41 -4.46 19.17
C GLU A 7 -0.07 -5.84 18.72
N HIS A 8 -1.20 -5.90 18.02
CA HIS A 8 -1.72 -7.13 17.43
C HIS A 8 -0.74 -7.75 16.42
N LEU A 9 -0.23 -6.98 15.45
CA LEU A 9 0.74 -7.48 14.48
C LEU A 9 2.05 -7.94 15.15
N LYS A 10 2.52 -7.22 16.16
CA LYS A 10 3.69 -7.63 16.97
C LYS A 10 3.45 -8.96 17.67
N ASN A 11 2.27 -9.16 18.24
CA ASN A 11 1.90 -10.41 18.90
C ASN A 11 1.80 -11.57 17.89
N VAL A 12 1.14 -11.36 16.75
CA VAL A 12 1.04 -12.37 15.67
C VAL A 12 2.43 -12.75 15.16
N ALA A 13 3.33 -11.78 14.99
CA ALA A 13 4.70 -12.05 14.57
C ALA A 13 5.54 -12.73 15.65
N ALA A 14 5.30 -12.46 16.93
CA ALA A 14 6.02 -13.07 18.05
C ALA A 14 5.67 -14.55 18.25
N VAL A 15 4.42 -14.94 17.94
CA VAL A 15 3.94 -16.33 18.02
C VAL A 15 4.07 -17.09 16.69
N ASP A 16 4.66 -16.47 15.67
CA ASP A 16 4.92 -17.07 14.36
C ASP A 16 6.02 -18.14 14.46
N ASN A 17 5.62 -19.38 14.75
CA ASN A 17 6.51 -20.52 14.93
C ASN A 17 7.02 -21.10 13.59
N GLY A 18 7.48 -20.24 12.68
CA GLY A 18 7.97 -20.62 11.34
C GLY A 18 6.87 -20.76 10.29
N ASP A 19 5.60 -20.55 10.64
CA ASP A 19 4.47 -20.65 9.71
C ASP A 19 4.61 -19.71 8.50
N PHE A 20 5.02 -18.46 8.74
CA PHE A 20 5.30 -17.53 7.65
C PHE A 20 6.38 -18.06 6.69
N HIS A 21 7.44 -18.67 7.24
CA HIS A 21 8.51 -19.26 6.43
C HIS A 21 7.99 -20.40 5.56
N ASP A 22 7.18 -21.30 6.14
CA ASP A 22 6.63 -22.46 5.44
C ASP A 22 5.69 -22.03 4.32
N ARG A 23 4.77 -21.10 4.58
CA ARG A 23 3.90 -20.51 3.55
C ARG A 23 4.68 -19.84 2.43
N LEU A 24 5.72 -19.07 2.78
CA LEU A 24 6.56 -18.43 1.79
C LEU A 24 7.31 -19.49 0.96
N ARG A 25 7.85 -20.52 1.60
CA ARG A 25 8.53 -21.63 0.94
C ARG A 25 7.62 -22.44 0.02
N GLU A 26 6.36 -22.63 0.37
CA GLU A 26 5.36 -23.25 -0.51
C GLU A 26 5.15 -22.43 -1.79
N ARG A 27 5.17 -21.10 -1.70
CA ARG A 27 4.92 -20.19 -2.82
C ARG A 27 6.14 -19.95 -3.71
N ILE A 28 7.33 -19.73 -3.11
CA ILE A 28 8.54 -19.29 -3.84
C ILE A 28 9.71 -20.27 -3.77
N GLY A 29 9.53 -21.40 -3.10
CA GLY A 29 10.51 -22.47 -2.99
C GLY A 29 11.60 -22.22 -1.94
N LYS A 30 12.35 -23.30 -1.66
CA LYS A 30 13.32 -23.40 -0.56
C LYS A 30 14.45 -22.37 -0.61
N LYS A 31 14.87 -21.97 -1.81
CA LYS A 31 16.02 -21.06 -2.00
C LYS A 31 15.66 -19.60 -1.78
N ALA A 32 14.48 -19.18 -2.23
CA ALA A 32 14.07 -17.78 -2.20
C ALA A 32 13.41 -17.37 -0.87
N ALA A 33 12.75 -18.31 -0.18
CA ALA A 33 12.06 -18.05 1.08
C ALA A 33 12.93 -17.39 2.16
N PRO A 34 14.11 -17.92 2.54
CA PRO A 34 14.94 -17.30 3.57
C PRO A 34 15.40 -15.88 3.21
N VAL A 35 15.60 -15.61 1.91
CA VAL A 35 16.09 -14.32 1.41
C VAL A 35 15.00 -13.23 1.50
N LEU A 36 13.74 -13.61 1.27
CA LEU A 36 12.62 -12.67 1.22
C LEU A 36 11.86 -12.57 2.53
N GLU A 37 11.92 -13.59 3.40
CA GLU A 37 11.14 -13.66 4.63
C GLU A 37 11.25 -12.40 5.48
N LYS A 38 12.48 -12.03 5.88
CA LYS A 38 12.69 -10.86 6.74
C LYS A 38 12.11 -9.59 6.12
N ARG A 39 12.33 -9.39 4.81
CA ARG A 39 11.86 -8.20 4.10
C ARG A 39 10.33 -8.12 4.07
N LEU A 40 9.64 -9.24 3.85
CA LEU A 40 8.18 -9.28 3.79
C LEU A 40 7.56 -9.12 5.18
N LYS A 41 8.15 -9.74 6.22
CA LYS A 41 7.75 -9.52 7.62
C LYS A 41 7.93 -8.06 8.03
N ASP A 42 9.08 -7.46 7.72
CA ASP A 42 9.36 -6.05 8.01
C ASP A 42 8.34 -5.13 7.33
N MET A 43 7.92 -5.44 6.10
CA MET A 43 6.85 -4.69 5.41
C MET A 43 5.52 -4.78 6.16
N ILE A 44 5.10 -5.99 6.57
CA ILE A 44 3.84 -6.18 7.30
C ILE A 44 3.86 -5.37 8.60
N LEU A 45 4.95 -5.46 9.36
CA LEU A 45 5.13 -4.73 10.61
C LEU A 45 5.24 -3.21 10.42
N LEU A 46 5.59 -2.73 9.24
CA LEU A 46 5.62 -1.30 8.91
C LEU A 46 4.22 -0.71 8.67
N THR A 47 3.22 -1.54 8.36
CA THR A 47 1.86 -1.12 7.99
C THR A 47 1.22 -0.11 8.96
N PRO A 48 1.25 -0.30 10.29
CA PRO A 48 0.67 0.66 11.23
C PRO A 48 1.32 2.04 11.14
N HIS A 49 2.63 2.07 10.89
CA HIS A 49 3.37 3.33 10.71
C HIS A 49 2.98 4.01 9.40
N LEU A 50 2.82 3.26 8.30
CA LEU A 50 2.34 3.80 7.04
C LEU A 50 0.93 4.39 7.19
N LEU A 51 0.02 3.67 7.84
CA LEU A 51 -1.36 4.15 8.11
C LEU A 51 -1.38 5.45 8.92
N LEU A 52 -0.52 5.58 9.94
CA LEU A 52 -0.41 6.82 10.69
C LEU A 52 0.04 7.99 9.81
N ARG A 53 0.98 7.76 8.88
CA ARG A 53 1.46 8.79 7.96
C ARG A 53 0.42 9.14 6.91
N ILE A 54 -0.29 8.14 6.38
CA ILE A 54 -1.44 8.31 5.50
C ILE A 54 -2.50 9.19 6.17
N TYR A 55 -2.87 8.87 7.41
CA TYR A 55 -3.83 9.65 8.18
C TYR A 55 -3.40 11.12 8.30
N ARG A 56 -2.12 11.37 8.64
CA ARG A 56 -1.57 12.73 8.72
C ARG A 56 -1.70 13.50 7.42
N TYR A 57 -1.33 12.90 6.28
CA TYR A 57 -1.50 13.53 4.97
C TYR A 57 -2.98 13.75 4.62
N GLY A 58 -3.86 12.81 4.98
CA GLY A 58 -5.30 12.97 4.75
C GLY A 58 -5.92 14.13 5.54
N THR A 59 -5.43 14.40 6.74
CA THR A 59 -5.98 15.45 7.62
C THR A 59 -5.29 16.81 7.50
N ASP A 60 -4.12 16.88 6.86
CA ASP A 60 -3.36 18.12 6.74
C ASP A 60 -4.02 19.07 5.72
N PRO A 61 -4.45 20.28 6.12
CA PRO A 61 -5.08 21.24 5.22
C PRO A 61 -4.23 21.56 4.00
N GLU A 62 -2.91 21.59 4.15
CA GLU A 62 -1.96 21.96 3.08
C GLU A 62 -1.71 20.82 2.08
N THR A 63 -2.13 19.59 2.40
CA THR A 63 -1.94 18.46 1.51
C THR A 63 -2.81 18.58 0.24
N PRO A 64 -2.24 18.40 -0.97
CA PRO A 64 -2.99 18.40 -2.23
C PRO A 64 -4.18 17.45 -2.24
N GLN A 65 -5.26 17.84 -2.90
CA GLN A 65 -6.52 17.10 -2.90
C GLN A 65 -6.37 15.66 -3.43
N ALA A 66 -5.58 15.43 -4.47
CA ALA A 66 -5.34 14.09 -4.99
C ALA A 66 -4.66 13.15 -3.97
N ALA A 67 -3.73 13.66 -3.16
CA ALA A 67 -3.11 12.90 -2.08
C ALA A 67 -4.11 12.60 -0.96
N LYS A 68 -5.03 13.53 -0.65
CA LYS A 68 -6.12 13.32 0.31
C LYS A 68 -7.08 12.22 -0.15
N THR A 69 -7.53 12.24 -1.40
CA THR A 69 -8.41 11.19 -1.96
C THR A 69 -7.79 9.79 -1.86
N LEU A 70 -6.48 9.68 -2.13
CA LEU A 70 -5.75 8.42 -1.96
C LEU A 70 -5.62 8.01 -0.49
N ALA A 71 -5.42 8.97 0.41
CA ALA A 71 -5.36 8.71 1.85
C ALA A 71 -6.71 8.22 2.39
N GLU A 72 -7.81 8.84 1.99
CA GLU A 72 -9.17 8.40 2.32
C GLU A 72 -9.42 6.97 1.82
N SER A 73 -9.03 6.67 0.58
CA SER A 73 -9.16 5.31 0.01
C SER A 73 -8.41 4.27 0.84
N ALA A 74 -7.20 4.58 1.30
CA ALA A 74 -6.42 3.70 2.16
C ALA A 74 -7.06 3.49 3.55
N LEU A 75 -7.63 4.55 4.13
CA LEU A 75 -8.31 4.46 5.42
C LEU A 75 -9.61 3.64 5.31
N ILE A 76 -10.41 3.84 4.27
CA ILE A 76 -11.61 3.04 3.99
C ILE A 76 -11.24 1.56 3.85
N TYR A 77 -10.21 1.25 3.06
CA TYR A 77 -9.70 -0.11 2.93
C TYR A 77 -9.28 -0.70 4.29
N PHE A 78 -8.57 0.06 5.12
CA PHE A 78 -8.12 -0.42 6.42
C PHE A 78 -9.28 -0.79 7.36
N TYR A 79 -10.41 -0.08 7.29
CA TYR A 79 -11.62 -0.46 8.05
C TYR A 79 -12.36 -1.65 7.45
N HIS A 80 -12.27 -1.83 6.13
CA HIS A 80 -12.96 -2.88 5.38
C HIS A 80 -12.00 -3.60 4.42
N PRO A 81 -11.02 -4.36 4.96
CA PRO A 81 -10.02 -5.01 4.14
C PRO A 81 -10.69 -6.07 3.25
N LYS A 82 -10.21 -6.14 2.01
CA LYS A 82 -10.62 -7.19 1.08
C LYS A 82 -9.66 -8.36 1.25
N ASP A 83 -10.20 -9.54 1.51
CA ASP A 83 -9.40 -10.76 1.66
C ASP A 83 -8.95 -11.26 0.28
N PHE A 84 -7.71 -10.94 -0.14
CA PHE A 84 -7.15 -11.45 -1.40
C PHE A 84 -6.50 -12.81 -1.19
N ILE A 85 -5.89 -13.03 -0.03
CA ILE A 85 -5.37 -14.33 0.41
C ILE A 85 -6.39 -14.96 1.35
N PRO A 86 -7.06 -16.07 0.98
CA PRO A 86 -8.10 -16.69 1.80
C PRO A 86 -7.53 -17.47 3.00
N ASP A 87 -6.89 -16.75 3.94
CA ASP A 87 -6.39 -17.24 5.24
C ASP A 87 -6.99 -16.40 6.40
N GLY A 88 -7.82 -15.40 6.08
CA GLY A 88 -8.62 -14.61 7.01
C GLY A 88 -7.82 -13.82 8.05
N GLY A 89 -6.58 -13.42 7.72
CA GLY A 89 -5.70 -12.63 8.59
C GLY A 89 -5.32 -13.29 9.92
N ARG A 90 -5.52 -14.61 10.09
CA ARG A 90 -5.27 -15.29 11.38
C ARG A 90 -3.79 -15.56 11.65
N ARG A 91 -2.98 -15.54 10.60
CA ARG A 91 -1.55 -15.83 10.58
C ARG A 91 -0.83 -14.68 9.92
N LEU A 92 0.46 -14.50 10.23
CA LEU A 92 1.23 -13.35 9.74
C LEU A 92 1.24 -13.26 8.21
N PHE A 93 1.29 -14.40 7.51
CA PHE A 93 1.28 -14.44 6.04
C PHE A 93 -0.01 -13.87 5.44
N GLY A 94 -1.15 -14.04 6.11
CA GLY A 94 -2.44 -13.50 5.68
C GLY A 94 -2.56 -11.98 5.78
N TYR A 95 -1.56 -11.27 6.31
CA TYR A 95 -1.49 -9.80 6.28
C TYR A 95 -0.64 -9.28 5.11
N LEU A 96 -0.07 -10.15 4.29
CA LEU A 96 0.89 -9.77 3.26
C LEU A 96 0.24 -8.95 2.13
N ASP A 97 -0.96 -9.33 1.72
CA ASP A 97 -1.78 -8.63 0.73
C ASP A 97 -2.25 -7.26 1.23
N ASP A 98 -2.76 -7.18 2.46
CA ASP A 98 -3.16 -5.91 3.09
C ASP A 98 -1.97 -4.95 3.24
N ALA A 99 -0.84 -5.46 3.74
CA ALA A 99 0.38 -4.67 3.86
C ALA A 99 0.85 -4.17 2.50
N TYR A 100 0.76 -5.01 1.46
CA TYR A 100 1.10 -4.62 0.10
C TYR A 100 0.15 -3.57 -0.48
N TYR A 101 -1.15 -3.70 -0.22
CA TYR A 101 -2.17 -2.74 -0.63
C TYR A 101 -1.87 -1.35 -0.04
N ILE A 102 -1.67 -1.28 1.28
CA ILE A 102 -1.31 -0.04 1.97
C ILE A 102 0.04 0.51 1.47
N ALA A 103 1.02 -0.37 1.22
CA ALA A 103 2.32 0.04 0.74
C ALA A 103 2.28 0.72 -0.63
N LEU A 104 1.47 0.19 -1.55
CA LEU A 104 1.28 0.75 -2.90
C LEU A 104 0.48 2.05 -2.89
N LEU A 105 -0.59 2.14 -2.07
CA LEU A 105 -1.32 3.39 -1.90
C LEU A 105 -0.43 4.47 -1.30
N TYR A 106 0.39 4.12 -0.31
CA TYR A 106 1.34 5.05 0.27
C TYR A 106 2.35 5.56 -0.76
N GLU A 107 2.89 4.67 -1.61
CA GLU A 107 3.74 5.08 -2.72
C GLU A 107 3.01 6.07 -3.66
N ARG A 108 1.74 5.83 -3.98
CA ARG A 108 0.96 6.69 -4.87
C ARG A 108 0.69 8.07 -4.24
N ILE A 109 0.39 8.11 -2.94
CA ILE A 109 0.27 9.35 -2.15
C ILE A 109 1.57 10.17 -2.27
N LEU A 110 2.71 9.56 -1.94
CA LEU A 110 4.00 10.25 -1.99
C LEU A 110 4.34 10.77 -3.39
N ARG A 111 3.97 10.03 -4.45
CA ARG A 111 4.16 10.49 -5.83
C ARG A 111 3.27 11.70 -6.18
N SER A 112 2.02 11.74 -5.70
CA SER A 112 1.14 12.90 -5.86
C SER A 112 1.69 14.12 -5.10
N LEU A 113 2.18 13.93 -3.86
CA LEU A 113 2.83 14.99 -3.08
C LEU A 113 4.03 15.59 -3.83
N ILE A 114 4.93 14.73 -4.34
CA ILE A 114 6.11 15.18 -5.11
C ILE A 114 5.68 15.93 -6.38
N ARG A 115 4.67 15.45 -7.11
CA ARG A 115 4.16 16.09 -8.33
C ARG A 115 3.64 17.50 -8.04
N SER A 116 2.97 17.67 -6.90
CA SER A 116 2.46 18.95 -6.41
C SER A 116 3.52 19.80 -5.69
N ARG A 117 4.80 19.40 -5.75
CA ARG A 117 5.94 20.07 -5.10
C ARG A 117 5.79 20.20 -3.57
N PHE A 118 4.98 19.34 -2.97
CA PHE A 118 4.81 19.27 -1.52
C PHE A 118 6.06 18.64 -0.88
N ALA A 119 6.54 19.25 0.20
CA ALA A 119 7.74 18.77 0.89
C ALA A 119 7.44 17.46 1.63
N ILE A 120 8.24 16.42 1.36
CA ILE A 120 8.14 15.13 2.06
C ILE A 120 9.37 14.89 2.97
N PRO A 121 9.16 14.42 4.21
CA PRO A 121 10.23 13.99 5.11
C PRO A 121 11.19 12.93 4.53
N GLU A 122 12.40 12.84 5.11
CA GLU A 122 13.44 11.90 4.63
C GLU A 122 13.03 10.43 4.71
N PHE A 123 12.22 10.07 5.71
CA PHE A 123 11.63 8.74 5.81
C PHE A 123 10.87 8.36 4.52
N ASP A 124 10.09 9.28 3.95
CA ASP A 124 9.24 9.02 2.78
C ASP A 124 10.06 8.88 1.50
N LYS A 125 11.11 9.69 1.37
CA LYS A 125 12.07 9.56 0.28
C LYS A 125 12.76 8.20 0.34
N ASN A 126 13.14 7.75 1.53
CA ASN A 126 13.77 6.44 1.72
C ASN A 126 12.79 5.29 1.47
N TYR A 127 11.53 5.44 1.88
CA TYR A 127 10.48 4.48 1.55
C TYR A 127 10.33 4.28 0.03
N LEU A 128 10.28 5.37 -0.75
CA LEU A 128 10.19 5.30 -2.23
C LEU A 128 11.38 4.59 -2.88
N LYS A 129 12.57 4.65 -2.27
CA LYS A 129 13.76 3.90 -2.75
C LYS A 129 13.58 2.39 -2.49
N GLN A 130 13.02 2.02 -1.34
CA GLN A 130 12.94 0.63 -0.89
C GLN A 130 11.75 -0.14 -1.48
N ILE A 131 10.63 0.53 -1.75
CA ILE A 131 9.38 -0.13 -2.18
C ILE A 131 9.55 -0.96 -3.47
N LYS A 132 10.48 -0.60 -4.36
CA LYS A 132 10.76 -1.37 -5.58
C LYS A 132 11.23 -2.81 -5.29
N LEU A 133 12.05 -3.00 -4.25
CA LEU A 133 12.57 -4.32 -3.88
C LEU A 133 11.51 -5.15 -3.16
N VAL A 134 10.70 -4.49 -2.33
CA VAL A 134 9.57 -5.09 -1.64
C VAL A 134 8.54 -5.59 -2.65
N ARG A 135 8.18 -4.75 -3.64
CA ARG A 135 7.26 -5.09 -4.73
C ARG A 135 7.65 -6.38 -5.45
N ARG A 136 8.93 -6.54 -5.80
CA ARG A 136 9.44 -7.77 -6.44
C ARG A 136 9.28 -8.99 -5.53
N GLY A 137 9.58 -8.85 -4.25
CA GLY A 137 9.41 -9.94 -3.28
C GLY A 137 7.94 -10.36 -3.13
N VAL A 138 7.03 -9.40 -3.06
CA VAL A 138 5.59 -9.66 -2.97
C VAL A 138 5.06 -10.35 -4.23
N LYS A 139 5.41 -9.88 -5.43
CA LYS A 139 5.00 -10.52 -6.69
C LYS A 139 5.47 -11.96 -6.82
N LEU A 140 6.59 -12.32 -6.20
CA LEU A 140 7.02 -13.70 -6.13
C LEU A 140 6.17 -14.48 -5.11
N ALA A 141 5.94 -13.90 -3.92
CA ALA A 141 5.22 -14.56 -2.83
C ALA A 141 3.72 -14.79 -3.11
N ILE A 142 3.06 -13.85 -3.79
CA ILE A 142 1.62 -13.86 -4.07
C ILE A 142 1.36 -13.47 -5.54
N PRO A 143 1.78 -14.30 -6.51
CA PRO A 143 1.79 -13.93 -7.93
C PRO A 143 0.38 -13.80 -8.54
N GLY A 144 -0.64 -14.44 -7.96
CA GLY A 144 -2.02 -14.34 -8.43
C GLY A 144 -2.74 -13.12 -7.84
N GLU A 145 -2.43 -12.78 -6.59
CA GLU A 145 -3.08 -11.75 -5.80
C GLU A 145 -2.48 -10.36 -6.08
N ALA A 146 -1.15 -10.27 -6.24
CA ALA A 146 -0.45 -8.99 -6.44
C ALA A 146 -0.92 -8.19 -7.68
N PRO A 147 -1.15 -8.79 -8.86
CA PRO A 147 -1.69 -8.07 -10.02
C PRO A 147 -3.09 -7.49 -9.76
N VAL A 148 -3.96 -8.24 -9.07
CA VAL A 148 -5.32 -7.80 -8.74
C VAL A 148 -5.28 -6.61 -7.77
N ILE A 149 -4.37 -6.64 -6.79
CA ILE A 149 -4.13 -5.52 -5.88
C ILE A 149 -3.65 -4.29 -6.66
N GLU A 150 -2.68 -4.45 -7.56
CA GLU A 150 -2.17 -3.35 -8.39
C GLU A 150 -3.27 -2.75 -9.28
N GLU A 151 -4.07 -3.58 -9.93
CA GLU A 151 -5.20 -3.14 -10.76
C GLU A 151 -6.24 -2.38 -9.94
N THR A 152 -6.60 -2.91 -8.76
CA THR A 152 -7.51 -2.26 -7.83
C THR A 152 -7.02 -0.87 -7.47
N ILE A 153 -5.74 -0.72 -7.11
CA ILE A 153 -5.16 0.57 -6.74
C ILE A 153 -5.09 1.51 -7.94
N ASN A 154 -4.75 1.01 -9.13
CA ASN A 154 -4.71 1.82 -10.35
C ASN A 154 -6.09 2.32 -10.78
N SER A 155 -7.17 1.61 -10.42
CA SER A 155 -8.54 2.02 -10.70
C SER A 155 -9.03 3.20 -9.86
N ILE A 156 -8.38 3.49 -8.73
CA ILE A 156 -8.75 4.61 -7.85
C ILE A 156 -8.46 5.90 -8.63
N ARG A 157 -9.50 6.65 -8.96
CA ARG A 157 -9.36 7.91 -9.70
C ARG A 157 -9.00 9.04 -8.73
N THR A 158 -8.08 9.90 -9.15
CA THR A 158 -7.80 11.17 -8.44
C THR A 158 -8.21 12.35 -9.31
N GLU A 159 -8.51 13.49 -8.69
CA GLU A 159 -8.95 14.70 -9.41
C GLU A 159 -7.90 15.21 -10.43
N GLU A 160 -6.62 14.93 -10.18
CA GLU A 160 -5.51 15.21 -11.12
C GLU A 160 -5.64 14.42 -12.44
N GLU A 161 -6.37 13.31 -12.47
CA GLU A 161 -6.54 12.42 -13.64
C GLU A 161 -7.88 12.68 -14.38
N THR A 162 -8.88 13.23 -13.70
CA THR A 162 -10.18 13.62 -14.28
C THR A 162 -10.19 15.03 -14.89
N GLY A 163 -9.11 15.82 -14.70
CA GLY A 163 -8.90 17.12 -15.35
C GLY A 163 -8.77 17.09 -16.89
N ARG A 164 -8.78 15.91 -17.52
CA ARG A 164 -9.13 15.77 -18.95
C ARG A 164 -10.61 15.43 -19.09
N CYS A 165 -11.49 16.36 -18.72
CA CYS A 165 -12.83 16.37 -19.28
C CYS A 165 -12.74 17.17 -20.59
N PRO A 166 -13.06 16.60 -21.77
CA PRO A 166 -13.25 17.42 -22.95
C PRO A 166 -14.46 18.30 -22.68
N ILE A 167 -14.25 19.61 -22.60
CA ILE A 167 -15.33 20.59 -22.54
C ILE A 167 -16.19 20.38 -23.80
N PRO A 168 -17.45 19.92 -23.71
CA PRO A 168 -18.34 19.96 -24.85
C PRO A 168 -18.92 21.37 -24.89
N GLY A 169 -18.38 22.21 -25.77
CA GLY A 169 -19.00 23.49 -26.12
C GLY A 169 -18.24 24.74 -25.67
N ALA A 170 -17.33 25.18 -26.53
CA ALA A 170 -16.90 26.57 -26.80
C ALA A 170 -15.85 26.41 -27.90
N GLU A 171 -15.93 26.94 -29.11
CA GLU A 171 -16.29 28.27 -29.62
C GLU A 171 -16.90 28.07 -31.04
N GLY A 172 -17.76 28.90 -31.63
CA GLY A 172 -17.71 30.35 -31.72
C GLY A 172 -17.53 30.76 -33.21
N LYS A 173 -18.54 31.46 -33.73
CA LYS A 173 -18.72 32.09 -35.05
C LYS A 173 -17.49 32.56 -35.86
N GLY A 174 -17.65 32.53 -37.18
CA GLY A 174 -16.96 33.32 -38.22
C GLY A 174 -16.57 32.41 -39.39
N ILE A 175 -17.06 32.54 -40.63
CA ILE A 175 -17.48 33.68 -41.47
C ILE A 175 -18.73 33.29 -42.25
#